data_AF-A0A1X1FB59-F1
#
_entry.id   AF-A0A1X1FB59-F1
#
_cell.length_a   1.000
_cell.length_b   1.000
_cell.length_c   1.000
_cell.angle_alpha   90.00
_cell.angle_beta   90.00
_cell.angle_gamma   90.00
#
_symmetry.space_group_name_H-M   'P 1'
#
loop_
_entity.id
_entity.type
_entity.pdbx_description
1 polymer ?
#
loop_
_entity_poly.entity_id
_entity_poly.type
_entity_poly.pdbx_seq_one_letter_code
_entity_poly.pdbx_strand_id
1 'polypeptide(L)'
;MGRKGSRYTLEEKLFYIGLLQDGTANPHQIESQYGVKHDQVKQWLERYQIRGVDGLKRTTKQQYSKEFKLGVIQEYLAGDTSYSELTRKYEVSNVGVISQWVSRYTSGKSLDSSSTRRRPRLKNGRKTTKLERIEIAEWTIAHEKHYTEAANHFEVSYGQVYSWVNKYEKDGADGLADRRGKAKEDNGHLSELEKKDLEIKRLKARLEYVSTEAAILKKLQEIERKDAPNKNIKPFKHSPKK
;
A
#
# COMPACT_ATOMS: atom_id res chain seq x y z
N MET A 1 23.04 3.37 -8.12
CA MET A 1 23.44 2.33 -9.08
C MET A 1 22.19 1.68 -9.68
N GLY A 2 21.77 2.08 -10.88
CA GLY A 2 20.56 1.57 -11.52
C GLY A 2 20.72 0.12 -11.99
N ARG A 3 19.66 -0.69 -11.88
CA ARG A 3 19.63 -2.07 -12.42
C ARG A 3 19.81 -2.00 -13.94
N LYS A 4 21.02 -2.27 -14.43
CA LYS A 4 21.31 -2.44 -15.86
C LYS A 4 20.55 -3.68 -16.34
N GLY A 5 19.55 -3.46 -17.20
CA GLY A 5 18.83 -4.55 -17.85
C GLY A 5 19.78 -5.33 -18.76
N SER A 6 19.76 -6.66 -18.62
CA SER A 6 20.63 -7.64 -19.32
C SER A 6 22.12 -7.34 -19.18
N ARG A 7 22.82 -8.11 -18.33
CA ARG A 7 24.29 -8.06 -18.17
C ARG A 7 25.04 -8.24 -19.49
N TYR A 8 24.39 -8.80 -20.52
CA TYR A 8 24.97 -9.12 -21.82
C TYR A 8 24.14 -8.57 -22.98
N THR A 9 24.78 -7.99 -23.99
CA THR A 9 24.18 -7.48 -25.24
C THR A 9 23.78 -8.63 -26.18
N LEU A 10 23.06 -8.33 -27.26
CA LEU A 10 22.73 -9.35 -28.27
C LEU A 10 23.97 -9.82 -29.02
N GLU A 11 24.87 -8.90 -29.34
CA GLU A 11 26.14 -9.17 -30.03
C GLU A 11 27.05 -10.08 -29.20
N GLU A 12 27.19 -9.81 -27.90
CA GLU A 12 27.97 -10.66 -26.99
C GLU A 12 27.42 -12.10 -26.96
N LYS A 13 26.10 -12.26 -26.92
CA LYS A 13 25.47 -13.59 -26.96
C LYS A 13 25.76 -14.33 -28.26
N LEU A 14 25.67 -13.64 -29.41
CA LEU A 14 25.95 -14.22 -30.71
C LEU A 14 27.42 -14.61 -30.85
N PHE A 15 28.34 -13.79 -30.33
CA PHE A 15 29.76 -14.09 -30.28
C PHE A 15 30.04 -15.40 -29.54
N TYR A 16 29.48 -15.58 -28.33
CA TYR A 16 29.68 -16.83 -27.58
C TYR A 16 29.05 -18.05 -28.25
N ILE A 17 27.88 -17.89 -28.89
CA ILE A 17 27.23 -18.98 -29.63
C ILE A 17 28.06 -19.38 -30.85
N GLY A 18 28.64 -18.41 -31.57
CA GLY A 18 29.55 -18.67 -32.68
C GLY A 18 30.75 -19.52 -32.24
N LEU A 19 31.39 -19.17 -31.13
CA LEU A 19 32.51 -19.95 -30.58
C LEU A 19 32.13 -21.41 -30.29
N LEU A 20 30.90 -21.66 -29.83
CA LEU A 20 30.37 -23.01 -29.61
C LEU A 20 30.07 -23.75 -30.91
N GLN A 21 29.48 -23.08 -31.91
CA GLN A 21 29.12 -23.68 -33.20
C GLN A 21 30.36 -24.02 -34.05
N ASP A 22 31.38 -23.17 -33.99
CA ASP A 22 32.65 -23.37 -34.68
C ASP A 22 33.54 -24.43 -33.99
N GLY A 23 33.11 -24.95 -32.84
CA GLY A 23 33.84 -25.93 -32.05
C GLY A 23 35.12 -25.38 -31.39
N THR A 24 35.33 -24.08 -31.45
CA THR A 24 36.54 -23.39 -30.95
C THR A 24 36.60 -23.32 -29.42
N ALA A 25 35.45 -23.31 -28.75
CA ALA A 25 35.35 -23.30 -27.30
C ALA A 25 34.17 -24.16 -26.82
N ASN A 26 34.27 -24.67 -25.60
CA ASN A 26 33.16 -25.28 -24.86
C ASN A 26 32.57 -24.29 -23.84
N PRO A 27 31.36 -24.54 -23.30
CA PRO A 27 30.73 -23.63 -22.34
C PRO A 27 31.57 -23.32 -21.08
N HIS A 28 32.42 -24.25 -20.64
CA HIS A 28 33.30 -24.05 -19.48
C HIS A 28 34.53 -23.19 -19.80
N GLN A 29 35.06 -23.29 -21.02
CA GLN A 29 36.13 -22.41 -21.51
C GLN A 29 35.61 -20.97 -21.64
N ILE A 30 34.38 -20.78 -22.11
CA ILE A 30 33.74 -19.46 -22.18
C ILE A 30 33.57 -18.86 -20.77
N GLU A 31 33.22 -19.69 -19.78
CA GLU A 31 33.15 -19.25 -18.39
C GLU A 31 34.52 -18.84 -17.85
N SER A 32 35.54 -19.65 -18.08
CA SER A 32 36.90 -19.35 -17.61
C SER A 32 37.49 -18.09 -18.25
N GLN A 33 37.20 -17.84 -19.53
CA GLN A 33 37.82 -16.76 -20.30
C GLN A 33 37.05 -15.43 -20.21
N TYR A 34 35.70 -15.50 -20.17
CA TYR A 34 34.83 -14.32 -20.23
C TYR A 34 33.98 -14.11 -18.98
N GLY A 35 34.05 -15.03 -18.00
CA GLY A 35 33.29 -14.93 -16.75
C GLY A 35 31.77 -15.07 -16.94
N VAL A 36 31.34 -15.70 -18.04
CA VAL A 36 29.93 -16.00 -18.32
C VAL A 36 29.62 -17.41 -17.88
N LYS A 37 28.68 -17.58 -16.94
CA LYS A 37 28.33 -18.92 -16.43
C LYS A 37 27.99 -19.88 -17.56
N HIS A 38 28.61 -21.06 -17.58
CA HIS A 38 28.43 -22.06 -18.64
C HIS A 38 26.95 -22.43 -18.89
N ASP A 39 26.14 -22.53 -17.83
CA ASP A 39 24.68 -22.78 -17.93
C ASP A 39 23.93 -21.68 -18.68
N GLN A 40 24.36 -20.43 -18.54
CA GLN A 40 23.73 -19.30 -19.21
C GLN A 40 24.05 -19.32 -20.71
N VAL A 41 25.27 -19.70 -21.08
CA VAL A 41 25.67 -19.87 -22.48
C VAL A 41 24.93 -21.04 -23.13
N LYS A 42 24.77 -22.17 -22.42
CA LYS A 42 23.97 -23.32 -22.87
C LYS A 42 22.51 -22.92 -23.16
N GLN A 43 21.89 -22.16 -22.25
CA GLN A 43 20.51 -21.68 -22.45
C GLN A 43 20.38 -20.72 -23.64
N TRP A 44 21.40 -19.90 -23.91
CA TRP A 44 21.38 -19.05 -25.11
C TRP A 44 21.49 -19.88 -26.38
N LEU A 45 22.38 -20.88 -26.41
CA LEU A 45 22.51 -21.79 -27.54
C LEU A 45 21.19 -22.52 -27.83
N GLU A 46 20.55 -23.10 -26.81
CA GLU A 46 19.27 -23.80 -26.96
C GLU A 46 18.18 -22.87 -27.53
N ARG A 47 18.04 -21.66 -26.99
CA ARG A 47 17.07 -20.68 -27.50
C ARG A 47 17.36 -20.25 -28.93
N TYR A 48 18.64 -20.12 -29.27
CA TYR A 48 19.07 -19.80 -30.62
C TYR A 48 18.78 -20.94 -31.60
N GLN A 49 18.97 -22.20 -31.19
CA GLN A 49 18.61 -23.36 -32.02
C GLN A 49 17.11 -23.43 -32.29
N ILE A 50 16.26 -23.07 -31.31
CA ILE A 50 14.79 -23.14 -31.45
C ILE A 50 14.23 -21.95 -32.24
N ARG A 51 14.71 -20.72 -31.98
CA ARG A 51 14.08 -19.48 -32.47
C ARG A 51 15.05 -18.52 -33.16
N GLY A 52 16.26 -18.96 -33.47
CA GLY A 52 17.31 -18.11 -34.03
C GLY A 52 17.63 -16.91 -33.15
N VAL A 53 17.98 -15.80 -33.80
CA VAL A 53 18.32 -14.52 -33.14
C VAL A 53 17.18 -14.01 -32.25
N ASP A 54 15.91 -14.28 -32.59
CA ASP A 54 14.76 -13.86 -31.81
C ASP A 54 14.68 -14.57 -30.44
N GLY A 55 15.22 -15.78 -30.32
CA GLY A 55 15.36 -16.48 -29.04
C GLY A 55 16.32 -15.81 -28.05
N LEU A 56 17.24 -14.97 -28.54
CA LEU A 56 18.23 -14.25 -27.74
C LEU A 56 17.77 -12.85 -27.33
N LYS A 57 16.79 -12.30 -28.05
CA LYS A 57 16.16 -11.02 -27.73
C LYS A 57 15.41 -11.13 -26.41
N ARG A 58 15.38 -10.03 -25.66
CA ARG A 58 14.62 -9.96 -24.42
C ARG A 58 13.14 -10.05 -24.76
N THR A 59 12.49 -11.15 -24.39
CA THR A 59 11.04 -11.27 -24.50
C THR A 59 10.39 -10.16 -23.67
N THR A 60 9.52 -9.37 -24.30
CA THR A 60 8.68 -8.42 -23.58
C THR A 60 7.74 -9.21 -22.69
N LYS A 61 7.44 -8.68 -21.49
CA LYS A 61 6.42 -9.31 -20.65
C LYS A 61 5.11 -9.21 -21.42
N GLN A 62 4.57 -10.35 -21.88
CA GLN A 62 3.25 -10.38 -22.48
C GLN A 62 2.24 -9.85 -21.45
N GLN A 63 1.50 -8.82 -21.86
CA GLN A 63 0.44 -8.25 -21.04
C GLN A 63 -0.86 -8.92 -21.43
N TYR A 64 -1.48 -9.57 -20.46
CA TYR A 64 -2.78 -10.19 -20.63
C TYR A 64 -3.83 -9.31 -19.97
N SER A 65 -4.92 -9.04 -20.70
CA SER A 65 -6.07 -8.30 -20.17
C SER A 65 -6.74 -9.08 -19.03
N LYS A 66 -7.55 -8.39 -18.23
CA LYS A 66 -8.24 -9.02 -17.11
C LYS A 66 -9.26 -10.03 -17.60
N GLU A 67 -9.96 -9.67 -18.66
CA GLU A 67 -10.99 -10.46 -19.34
C GLU A 67 -10.39 -11.75 -19.90
N PHE A 68 -9.23 -11.65 -20.54
CA PHE A 68 -8.50 -12.82 -21.05
C PHE A 68 -8.12 -13.78 -19.93
N LYS A 69 -7.52 -13.26 -18.84
CA LYS A 69 -7.16 -14.10 -17.69
C LYS A 69 -8.37 -14.79 -17.09
N LEU A 70 -9.50 -14.09 -16.98
CA LEU A 70 -10.74 -14.67 -16.45
C LEU A 70 -11.25 -15.81 -17.34
N GLY A 71 -11.24 -15.64 -18.66
CA GLY A 71 -11.63 -16.71 -19.59
C GLY A 71 -10.79 -17.98 -19.41
N VAL A 72 -9.46 -17.83 -19.33
CA VAL A 72 -8.54 -18.96 -19.11
C VAL A 72 -8.79 -19.64 -17.75
N ILE A 73 -9.04 -18.85 -16.70
CA ILE A 73 -9.33 -19.38 -15.35
C ILE A 73 -10.67 -20.12 -15.33
N GLN A 74 -11.71 -19.58 -15.97
CA GLN A 74 -13.02 -20.21 -16.03
C GLN A 74 -12.95 -21.56 -16.75
N GLU A 75 -12.19 -21.63 -17.86
CA GLU A 75 -11.98 -22.89 -18.58
C GLU A 75 -11.21 -23.92 -17.73
N TYR A 76 -10.23 -23.48 -16.93
CA TYR A 76 -9.57 -24.36 -15.96
C TYR A 76 -10.55 -24.86 -14.88
N LEU A 77 -11.39 -23.98 -14.35
CA LEU A 77 -12.37 -24.31 -13.31
C LEU A 77 -13.50 -25.22 -13.80
N ALA A 78 -13.75 -25.27 -15.12
CA ALA A 78 -14.69 -26.20 -15.73
C ALA A 78 -14.23 -27.67 -15.64
N GLY A 79 -12.95 -27.92 -15.34
CA GLY A 79 -12.43 -29.25 -14.97
C GLY A 79 -11.90 -30.11 -16.13
N ASP A 80 -12.17 -29.72 -17.38
CA ASP A 80 -11.80 -30.50 -18.58
C ASP A 80 -10.44 -30.13 -19.18
N THR A 81 -9.64 -29.29 -18.49
CA THR A 81 -8.35 -28.84 -19.01
C THR A 81 -7.25 -28.82 -17.95
N SER A 82 -6.07 -29.25 -18.36
CA SER A 82 -4.84 -29.09 -17.59
C SER A 82 -4.18 -27.74 -17.88
N TYR A 83 -3.32 -27.27 -16.96
CA TYR A 83 -2.55 -26.05 -17.20
C TYR A 83 -1.69 -26.14 -18.47
N SER A 84 -1.16 -27.32 -18.79
CA SER A 84 -0.34 -27.56 -19.98
C SER A 84 -1.14 -27.40 -21.28
N GLU A 85 -2.38 -27.88 -21.29
CA GLU A 85 -3.28 -27.72 -22.44
C GLU A 85 -3.70 -26.27 -22.63
N LEU A 86 -4.06 -25.56 -21.55
CA LEU A 86 -4.37 -24.13 -21.60
C LEU A 86 -3.17 -23.30 -22.07
N THR A 87 -1.96 -23.67 -21.64
CA THR A 87 -0.72 -23.02 -22.07
C THR A 87 -0.53 -23.14 -23.58
N ARG A 88 -0.82 -24.31 -24.16
CA ARG A 88 -0.75 -24.54 -25.61
C ARG A 88 -1.90 -23.85 -26.35
N LYS A 89 -3.13 -23.96 -25.85
CA LYS A 89 -4.35 -23.39 -26.47
C LYS A 89 -4.29 -21.87 -26.56
N TYR A 90 -3.80 -21.23 -25.51
CA TYR A 90 -3.77 -19.77 -25.38
C TYR A 90 -2.39 -19.15 -25.63
N GLU A 91 -1.44 -19.96 -26.11
CA GLU A 91 -0.04 -19.58 -26.36
C GLU A 91 0.60 -18.83 -25.18
N VAL A 92 0.23 -19.22 -23.96
CA VAL A 92 0.81 -18.65 -22.75
C VAL A 92 2.22 -19.21 -22.61
N SER A 93 3.19 -18.35 -22.34
CA SER A 93 4.60 -18.76 -22.36
C SER A 93 5.00 -19.79 -21.28
N ASN A 94 4.24 -19.90 -20.19
CA ASN A 94 4.60 -20.76 -19.05
C ASN A 94 3.34 -21.19 -18.27
N VAL A 95 3.26 -22.48 -17.95
CA VAL A 95 2.26 -23.10 -17.07
C VAL A 95 2.10 -22.36 -15.73
N GLY A 96 3.22 -21.93 -15.14
CA GLY A 96 3.24 -21.17 -13.88
C GLY A 96 2.50 -19.83 -13.96
N VAL A 97 2.37 -19.23 -15.15
CA VAL A 97 1.60 -17.99 -15.34
C VAL A 97 0.11 -18.24 -15.12
N ILE A 98 -0.41 -19.33 -15.68
CA ILE A 98 -1.83 -19.71 -15.52
C ILE A 98 -2.10 -20.13 -14.08
N SER A 99 -1.23 -20.95 -13.49
CA SER A 99 -1.34 -21.34 -12.07
C SER A 99 -1.38 -20.13 -11.13
N GLN A 100 -0.56 -19.09 -11.41
CA GLN A 100 -0.59 -17.85 -10.65
C GLN A 100 -1.92 -17.10 -10.79
N TRP A 101 -2.54 -17.10 -11.98
CA TRP A 101 -3.85 -16.48 -12.18
C TRP A 101 -4.94 -17.21 -11.40
N VAL A 102 -5.00 -18.53 -11.50
CA VAL A 102 -5.96 -19.36 -10.76
C VAL A 102 -5.79 -19.16 -9.26
N SER A 103 -4.56 -19.23 -8.74
CA SER A 103 -4.27 -19.01 -7.31
C SER A 103 -4.70 -17.63 -6.82
N ARG A 104 -4.49 -16.57 -7.61
CA ARG A 104 -4.92 -15.22 -7.24
C ARG A 104 -6.45 -15.11 -7.23
N TYR A 105 -7.12 -15.69 -8.22
CA TYR A 105 -8.57 -15.71 -8.32
C TYR A 105 -9.21 -16.46 -7.13
N THR A 106 -8.75 -17.67 -6.83
CA THR A 106 -9.28 -18.48 -5.71
C THR A 106 -8.98 -17.86 -4.35
N SER A 107 -7.89 -17.10 -4.21
CA SER A 107 -7.56 -16.35 -2.98
C SER A 107 -8.30 -15.01 -2.86
N GLY A 108 -9.23 -14.68 -3.75
CA GLY A 108 -9.94 -13.39 -3.76
C GLY A 108 -9.06 -12.17 -4.06
N LYS A 109 -7.84 -12.38 -4.59
CA LYS A 109 -6.90 -11.29 -4.93
C LYS A 109 -7.23 -10.79 -6.34
N SER A 110 -7.17 -9.46 -6.54
CA SER A 110 -7.33 -8.87 -7.88
C SER A 110 -6.37 -9.51 -8.89
N LEU A 111 -6.79 -9.70 -10.14
CA LEU A 111 -5.98 -10.21 -11.26
C LEU A 111 -5.20 -9.10 -11.99
N ASP A 112 -5.36 -7.86 -11.56
CA ASP A 112 -4.70 -6.72 -12.18
C ASP A 112 -3.19 -6.77 -11.94
N SER A 113 -2.45 -6.47 -13.00
CA SER A 113 -1.01 -6.18 -12.92
C SER A 113 -0.71 -4.97 -12.02
N SER A 114 -1.74 -4.17 -11.72
CA SER A 114 -1.67 -3.00 -10.85
C SER A 114 -1.55 -3.35 -9.37
N SER A 115 -1.88 -4.57 -8.91
CA SER A 115 -1.74 -4.89 -7.47
C SER A 115 -0.27 -4.93 -7.01
N THR A 116 0.67 -5.14 -7.94
CA THR A 116 2.12 -5.02 -7.68
C THR A 116 2.63 -3.60 -7.81
N ARG A 117 1.79 -2.66 -8.28
CA ARG A 117 2.03 -1.24 -8.11
C ARG A 117 1.78 -0.95 -6.63
N ARG A 118 2.78 -1.28 -5.79
CA ARG A 118 2.92 -0.70 -4.44
C ARG A 118 2.46 0.74 -4.59
N ARG A 119 1.39 1.13 -3.87
CA ARG A 119 0.87 2.51 -3.92
C ARG A 119 2.07 3.43 -3.98
N PRO A 120 2.15 4.35 -4.96
CA PRO A 120 3.34 5.18 -5.12
C PRO A 120 3.65 5.73 -3.73
N ARG A 121 4.82 5.37 -3.18
CA ARG A 121 5.29 5.99 -1.95
C ARG A 121 5.27 7.47 -2.29
N LEU A 122 4.38 8.24 -1.66
CA LEU A 122 4.26 9.68 -1.86
C LEU A 122 5.65 10.26 -1.59
N LYS A 123 6.44 10.44 -2.66
CA LYS A 123 7.84 10.85 -2.54
C LYS A 123 7.91 12.25 -1.93
N ASN A 124 6.89 13.05 -2.24
CA ASN A 124 6.65 14.36 -1.67
C ASN A 124 5.20 14.32 -1.18
N GLY A 125 4.98 14.28 0.15
CA GLY A 125 3.63 14.49 0.68
C GLY A 125 3.14 15.88 0.32
N ARG A 126 1.82 16.10 0.41
CA ARG A 126 1.20 17.41 0.18
C ARG A 126 1.89 18.49 1.02
N LYS A 127 1.80 19.75 0.59
CA LYS A 127 2.23 20.87 1.44
C LYS A 127 1.39 20.85 2.72
N THR A 128 2.04 20.83 3.88
CA THR A 128 1.39 20.87 5.19
C THR A 128 1.80 22.11 5.97
N THR A 129 0.82 22.72 6.63
CA THR A 129 1.00 23.86 7.54
C THR A 129 1.59 23.41 8.88
N LYS A 130 2.13 24.34 9.70
CA LYS A 130 2.65 24.01 11.05
C LYS A 130 1.55 23.39 11.92
N LEU A 131 0.33 23.92 11.85
CA LEU A 131 -0.83 23.43 12.60
C LEU A 131 -1.18 21.98 12.22
N GLU A 132 -1.24 21.67 10.92
CA GLU A 132 -1.48 20.29 10.48
C GLU A 132 -0.37 19.34 10.95
N ARG A 133 0.90 19.78 10.98
CA ARG A 133 2.00 18.94 11.49
C ARG A 133 1.85 18.63 12.98
N ILE A 134 1.38 19.60 13.77
CA ILE A 134 1.10 19.44 15.20
C ILE A 134 -0.04 18.44 15.40
N GLU A 135 -1.15 18.63 14.68
CA GLU A 135 -2.31 17.73 14.71
C GLU A 135 -1.92 16.30 14.35
N ILE A 136 -1.13 16.11 13.29
CA ILE A 136 -0.64 14.80 12.87
C ILE A 136 0.24 14.16 13.95
N ALA A 137 1.12 14.94 14.59
CA ALA A 137 2.00 14.43 15.63
C ALA A 137 1.21 14.00 16.88
N GLU A 138 0.30 14.85 17.37
CA GLU A 138 -0.57 14.56 18.52
C GLU A 138 -1.46 13.35 18.26
N TRP A 139 -2.10 13.31 17.09
CA TRP A 139 -2.92 12.17 16.68
C TRP A 139 -2.09 10.88 16.65
N THR A 140 -0.88 10.90 16.10
CA THR A 140 -0.03 9.72 16.01
C THR A 140 0.45 9.23 17.38
N ILE A 141 0.75 10.15 18.30
CA ILE A 141 1.11 9.80 19.68
C ILE A 141 -0.08 9.18 20.42
N ALA A 142 -1.28 9.72 20.22
CA ALA A 142 -2.52 9.17 20.80
C ALA A 142 -2.86 7.76 20.25
N HIS A 143 -2.48 7.45 19.00
CA HIS A 143 -2.70 6.15 18.36
C HIS A 143 -1.45 5.25 18.46
N GLU A 144 -0.77 5.24 19.61
CA GLU A 144 0.35 4.33 19.92
C GLU A 144 1.47 4.30 18.87
N LYS A 145 1.70 5.43 18.18
CA LYS A 145 2.71 5.56 17.13
C LYS A 145 2.48 4.64 15.93
N HIS A 146 1.22 4.38 15.56
CA HIS A 146 0.87 3.74 14.28
C HIS A 146 1.14 4.65 13.06
N TYR A 147 2.43 4.84 12.74
CA TYR A 147 2.90 5.76 11.69
C TYR A 147 2.35 5.45 10.29
N THR A 148 2.14 4.17 9.95
CA THR A 148 1.56 3.79 8.65
C THR A 148 0.10 4.21 8.53
N GLU A 149 -0.64 4.11 9.63
CA GLU A 149 -2.05 4.50 9.68
C GLU A 149 -2.18 6.02 9.63
N ALA A 150 -1.39 6.74 10.43
CA ALA A 150 -1.30 8.20 10.38
C ALA A 150 -0.94 8.71 8.97
N ALA A 151 0.04 8.09 8.32
CA ALA A 151 0.45 8.46 6.96
C ALA A 151 -0.70 8.31 5.95
N ASN A 152 -1.51 7.26 6.08
CA ASN A 152 -2.67 7.05 5.22
C ASN A 152 -3.82 8.00 5.57
N HIS A 153 -4.11 8.19 6.86
CA HIS A 153 -5.19 9.04 7.36
C HIS A 153 -5.04 10.50 6.93
N PHE A 154 -3.81 11.02 7.00
CA PHE A 154 -3.51 12.43 6.69
C PHE A 154 -2.92 12.65 5.29
N GLU A 155 -2.83 11.59 4.49
CA GLU A 155 -2.26 11.60 3.12
C GLU A 155 -0.85 12.21 3.04
N VAL A 156 -0.01 11.92 4.04
CA VAL A 156 1.38 12.37 4.12
C VAL A 156 2.34 11.19 4.05
N SER A 157 3.61 11.46 3.75
CA SER A 157 4.61 10.40 3.74
C SER A 157 4.89 9.90 5.16
N TYR A 158 5.05 8.58 5.31
CA TYR A 158 5.51 7.94 6.55
C TYR A 158 6.71 8.66 7.18
N GLY A 159 7.71 9.02 6.36
CA GLY A 159 8.91 9.69 6.84
C GLY A 159 8.65 11.09 7.39
N GLN A 160 7.62 11.79 6.88
CA GLN A 160 7.19 13.07 7.42
C GLN A 160 6.54 12.89 8.79
N VAL A 161 5.60 11.95 8.93
CA VAL A 161 4.96 11.65 10.22
C VAL A 161 6.02 11.30 11.27
N TYR A 162 6.94 10.38 10.94
CA TYR A 162 8.02 9.99 11.83
C TYR A 162 8.90 11.19 12.25
N SER A 163 9.31 12.02 11.29
CA SER A 163 10.10 13.21 11.60
C SER A 163 9.32 14.23 12.43
N TRP A 164 8.01 14.36 12.24
CA TRP A 164 7.20 15.31 12.99
C TRP A 164 6.98 14.85 14.42
N VAL A 165 6.63 13.59 14.63
CA VAL A 165 6.48 13.00 15.97
C VAL A 165 7.77 13.14 16.77
N ASN A 166 8.93 12.77 16.20
CA ASN A 166 10.20 12.87 16.93
C ASN A 166 10.57 14.31 17.30
N LYS A 167 10.27 15.30 16.43
CA LYS A 167 10.51 16.72 16.73
C LYS A 167 9.54 17.24 17.78
N TYR A 168 8.30 16.79 17.74
CA TYR A 168 7.27 17.15 18.71
C TYR A 168 7.57 16.57 20.10
N GLU A 169 8.02 15.32 20.19
CA GLU A 169 8.42 14.71 21.47
C GLU A 169 9.65 15.40 22.09
N LYS A 170 10.56 15.93 21.27
CA LYS A 170 11.78 16.58 21.74
C LYS A 170 11.57 18.05 22.12
N ASP A 171 10.95 18.82 21.23
CA ASP A 171 10.90 20.29 21.28
C ASP A 171 9.46 20.83 21.27
N GLY A 172 8.44 19.97 21.43
CA GLY A 172 7.03 20.33 21.39
C GLY A 172 6.57 20.91 20.05
N ALA A 173 5.53 21.74 20.08
CA ALA A 173 5.00 22.42 18.90
C ALA A 173 6.06 23.31 18.19
N ASP A 174 7.08 23.79 18.91
CA ASP A 174 8.13 24.66 18.38
C ASP A 174 9.17 23.90 17.53
N GLY A 175 9.32 22.59 17.77
CA GLY A 175 10.13 21.69 16.95
C GLY A 175 9.63 21.53 15.51
N LEU A 176 8.35 21.82 15.26
CA LEU A 176 7.70 21.67 13.95
C LEU A 176 7.73 22.94 13.07
N ALA A 177 8.35 24.02 13.56
CA ALA A 177 8.53 25.25 12.79
C ALA A 177 9.41 25.01 11.54
N ASP A 178 9.03 25.57 10.39
CA ASP A 178 9.83 25.50 9.17
C ASP A 178 10.96 26.53 9.24
N ARG A 179 12.19 26.06 9.45
CA ARG A 179 13.40 26.91 9.55
C ARG A 179 14.24 26.89 8.27
N ARG A 180 13.71 26.35 7.17
CA ARG A 180 14.44 26.31 5.90
C ARG A 180 14.52 27.72 5.29
N GLY A 181 15.74 28.20 5.06
CA GLY A 181 16.00 29.48 4.38
C GLY A 181 15.79 30.74 5.23
N LYS A 182 15.48 30.61 6.52
CA LYS A 182 15.38 31.76 7.46
C LYS A 182 16.61 31.80 8.39
N ALA A 183 17.17 33.00 8.58
CA ALA A 183 18.25 33.25 9.54
C ALA A 183 17.79 32.92 10.98
N LYS A 184 18.73 32.56 11.85
CA LYS A 184 18.48 32.02 13.21
C LYS A 184 17.66 32.91 14.16
N GLU A 185 17.33 34.15 13.80
CA GLU A 185 16.81 35.17 14.72
C GLU A 185 15.28 35.33 14.68
N ASP A 186 14.61 34.90 13.59
CA ASP A 186 13.15 34.97 13.44
C ASP A 186 12.51 33.72 14.08
N ASN A 187 12.49 33.71 15.41
CA ASN A 187 11.99 32.62 16.24
C ASN A 187 10.50 32.38 15.95
N GLY A 188 10.19 31.28 15.27
CA GLY A 188 8.84 30.80 14.91
C GLY A 188 7.93 30.41 16.09
N HIS A 189 7.88 31.28 17.10
CA HIS A 189 6.92 31.30 18.19
C HIS A 189 5.55 31.64 17.62
N LEU A 190 4.51 30.93 18.07
CA LEU A 190 3.13 31.23 17.71
C LEU A 190 2.78 32.64 18.20
N SER A 191 2.19 33.47 17.33
CA SER A 191 1.62 34.75 17.76
C SER A 191 0.58 34.50 18.85
N GLU A 192 0.39 35.45 19.77
CA GLU A 192 -0.66 35.34 20.80
C GLU A 192 -2.04 35.07 20.19
N LEU A 193 -2.28 35.60 18.98
CA LEU A 193 -3.51 35.32 18.22
C LEU A 193 -3.62 33.85 17.83
N GLU A 194 -2.54 33.25 17.32
CA GLU A 194 -2.54 31.84 16.90
C GLU A 194 -2.67 30.90 18.12
N LYS A 195 -2.11 31.28 19.28
CA LYS A 195 -2.33 30.56 20.55
C LYS A 195 -3.80 30.64 20.99
N LYS A 196 -4.41 31.82 20.88
CA LYS A 196 -5.83 32.00 21.21
C LYS A 196 -6.74 31.24 20.26
N ASP A 197 -6.43 31.18 18.96
CA ASP A 197 -7.20 30.40 17.99
C ASP A 197 -7.17 28.89 18.27
N LEU A 198 -6.02 28.37 18.69
CA LEU A 198 -5.89 26.98 19.15
C LEU A 198 -6.77 26.70 20.38
N GLU A 199 -6.73 27.59 21.36
CA GLU A 199 -7.54 27.45 22.56
C GLU A 199 -9.04 27.56 22.23
N ILE A 200 -9.43 28.48 21.35
CA ILE A 200 -10.81 28.61 20.86
C ILE A 200 -11.26 27.31 20.16
N LYS A 201 -10.43 26.74 19.30
CA LYS A 201 -10.76 25.49 18.59
C LYS A 201 -10.92 24.33 19.58
N ARG A 202 -10.01 24.22 20.55
CA ARG A 202 -10.07 23.21 21.62
C ARG A 202 -11.32 23.35 22.49
N LEU A 203 -11.64 24.58 22.92
CA LEU A 203 -12.82 24.87 23.72
C LEU A 203 -14.12 24.59 22.96
N LYS A 204 -14.17 24.90 21.65
CA LYS A 204 -15.32 24.57 20.78
C LYS A 204 -15.54 23.06 20.69
N ALA A 205 -14.49 22.28 20.46
CA ALA A 205 -14.59 20.81 20.43
C ALA A 205 -15.06 20.24 21.79
N ARG A 206 -14.58 20.81 22.90
CA ARG A 206 -15.04 20.40 24.23
C ARG A 206 -16.51 20.76 24.48
N LEU A 207 -16.95 21.94 24.04
CA LEU A 207 -18.35 22.36 24.12
C LEU A 207 -19.25 21.44 23.28
N GLU A 208 -18.83 21.07 22.08
CA GLU A 208 -19.58 20.16 21.22
C GLU A 208 -19.71 18.77 21.85
N TYR A 209 -18.63 18.23 22.41
CA TYR A 209 -18.66 16.97 23.16
C TYR A 209 -19.63 17.01 24.35
N VAL A 210 -19.53 18.03 25.20
CA VAL A 210 -20.41 18.15 26.37
C VAL A 210 -21.87 18.40 25.96
N SER A 211 -22.10 19.17 24.88
CA SER A 211 -23.42 19.42 24.33
C SER A 211 -24.07 18.15 23.80
N THR A 212 -23.32 17.33 23.07
CA THR A 212 -23.80 16.03 22.57
C THR A 212 -24.08 15.06 23.71
N GLU A 213 -23.21 15.01 24.73
CA GLU A 213 -23.44 14.22 25.95
C GLU A 213 -24.72 14.64 26.68
N ALA A 214 -24.93 15.95 26.87
CA ALA A 214 -26.15 16.48 27.48
C ALA A 214 -27.40 16.19 26.64
N ALA A 215 -27.30 16.22 25.31
CA ALA A 215 -28.40 15.87 24.41
C ALA A 215 -28.76 14.38 24.50
N ILE A 216 -27.77 13.50 24.61
CA ILE A 216 -27.98 12.06 24.81
C ILE A 216 -28.65 11.81 26.17
N LEU A 217 -28.16 12.45 27.24
CA LEU A 217 -28.76 12.32 28.57
C LEU A 217 -30.22 12.80 28.61
N LYS A 218 -30.55 13.90 27.93
CA LYS A 218 -31.94 14.36 27.79
C LYS A 218 -32.82 13.34 27.08
N LYS A 219 -32.32 12.72 26.00
CA LYS A 219 -33.06 11.67 25.30
C LYS A 219 -33.24 10.43 26.17
N LEU A 220 -32.25 10.03 26.96
CA LEU A 220 -32.35 8.93 27.91
C LEU A 220 -33.40 9.22 28.99
N GLN A 221 -33.39 10.41 29.59
CA GLN A 221 -34.43 10.82 30.55
C GLN A 221 -35.84 10.83 29.94
N GLU A 222 -35.97 11.21 28.66
CA GLU A 222 -37.25 11.19 27.96
C GLU A 222 -37.75 9.76 27.73
N ILE A 223 -36.85 8.83 27.41
CA ILE A 223 -37.16 7.39 27.28
C ILE A 223 -37.58 6.82 28.64
N GLU A 224 -36.81 7.08 29.70
CA GLU A 224 -37.14 6.64 31.06
C GLU A 224 -38.49 7.19 31.56
N ARG A 225 -38.85 8.43 31.19
CA ARG A 225 -40.18 9.00 31.50
C ARG A 225 -41.31 8.34 30.70
N LYS A 226 -41.04 7.87 29.48
CA LYS A 226 -42.02 7.14 28.64
C LYS A 226 -42.19 5.69 29.09
N ASP A 227 -41.14 5.08 29.62
CA ASP A 227 -41.13 3.70 30.13
C ASP A 227 -41.50 3.59 31.62
N ALA A 228 -41.67 4.71 32.32
CA ALA A 228 -42.11 4.73 33.71
C ALA A 228 -43.54 4.16 33.85
N PRO A 229 -43.76 3.07 34.63
CA PRO A 229 -45.09 2.54 34.85
C PRO A 229 -45.93 3.57 35.60
N ASN A 230 -47.11 3.88 35.05
CA ASN A 230 -48.08 4.82 35.59
C ASN A 230 -48.58 4.33 36.97
N LYS A 231 -47.88 4.71 38.04
CA LYS A 231 -48.29 4.43 39.43
C LYS A 231 -49.40 5.38 39.85
N ASN A 232 -50.58 5.20 39.27
CA ASN A 232 -51.83 5.74 39.79
C ASN A 232 -52.53 4.63 40.59
N ILE A 233 -51.96 4.29 41.75
CA ILE A 233 -52.60 3.40 42.71
C ILE A 233 -53.64 4.25 43.47
N LYS A 234 -54.91 4.12 43.08
CA LYS A 234 -56.04 4.67 43.85
C LYS A 234 -56.06 4.01 45.23
N PRO A 235 -56.20 4.77 46.34
CA PRO A 235 -56.33 4.17 47.66
C PRO A 235 -57.68 3.43 47.75
N PHE A 236 -57.63 2.12 48.02
CA PHE A 236 -58.81 1.30 48.30
C PHE A 236 -59.41 1.77 49.64
N LYS A 237 -60.51 2.52 49.58
CA LYS A 237 -61.34 2.79 50.76
C LYS A 237 -62.19 1.55 51.03
N HIS A 238 -61.86 0.80 52.07
CA HIS A 238 -62.81 -0.10 52.72
C HIS A 238 -63.02 0.30 54.17
N SER A 239 -64.14 0.97 54.39
CA SER A 239 -64.89 0.85 55.64
C SER A 239 -66.36 0.81 55.30
N PRO A 240 -67.07 -0.29 55.63
CA PRO A 240 -68.45 -0.21 56.02
C PRO A 240 -68.51 -0.30 57.55
N LYS A 241 -69.06 0.74 58.16
CA LYS A 241 -69.58 0.71 59.52
C LYS A 241 -70.77 -0.25 59.57
N LYS A 242 -70.78 -1.18 60.52
CA LYS A 242 -71.79 -1.30 61.60
C LYS A 242 -71.39 -2.42 62.55
#